data_AF-A0ABD6IU67-F1
#
_entry.id   AF-A0ABD6IU67-F1
#
_cell.length_a   1.000
_cell.length_b   1.000
_cell.length_c   1.000
_cell.angle_alpha   90.00
_cell.angle_beta   90.00
_cell.angle_gamma   90.00
#
_symmetry.space_group_name_H-M   'P 1'
#
loop_
_entity.id
_entity.type
_entity.pdbx_description
1 polymer ?
#
loop_
_entity_poly.entity_id
_entity_poly.type
_entity_poly.pdbx_seq_one_letter_code
_entity_poly.pdbx_strand_id
1 'polypeptide(L)'
;MDHAVRRLAEGWGGAEEAVLRDRVMRRIASWQATKSGRSSRDDAIRRLTRAIEERGAEPAPATARPAPAQRRRPRDLGRASSRPLLPVPEHRVEVEGFAPARGFEAEVHLMRVVVPRDVDDRTLDTLVSVDGLLDITIDHVGEHAVLEIVSRPTRSLVHGEDDGRAEPEAVETAFRDALYRIANAPGTVRFPAIFPEARGYRVDMDAEELWLQEHPSSQILVHHTVAVPVAGYTKLLAHVLRHMRPAAGPALTAAHEDGRQALVRGEAGGRRFADWLAANPEYEAHVTESDLPDLVGALTLGHVQVAAAFRGRFPKTNHAKDWAAATSRDSLGAVRASLGVAPRAFLADQADVLAQETAAALGLSADPLAQPLRDIGLGQPPTVGEYLDNLLREQPARVVRQYEALEVRSDFEELDSNPDAAGYPRIVPAAVRVEVRSYAPADSRDDDVITQSDALAEVSRKTYNEARALRGLPPVGGPALHSAPPAPVLDRPRAATVEAPRPGSVPSAEP
;
A
#
# COMPACT_ATOMS: atom_id res chain seq x y z
N MET A 1 13.56 35.74 27.69
CA MET A 1 12.14 35.39 27.44
C MET A 1 11.69 35.93 26.09
N ASP A 2 12.15 37.12 25.69
CA ASP A 2 11.87 37.72 24.37
C ASP A 2 12.25 36.85 23.16
N HIS A 3 13.33 36.08 23.21
CA HIS A 3 13.71 35.23 22.08
C HIS A 3 12.70 34.08 21.81
N ALA A 4 12.04 33.55 22.84
CA ALA A 4 11.06 32.47 22.68
C ALA A 4 9.69 33.00 22.24
N VAL A 5 9.30 34.18 22.75
CA VAL A 5 8.07 34.89 22.36
C VAL A 5 8.18 35.44 20.93
N ARG A 6 9.36 35.92 20.54
CA ARG A 6 9.63 36.39 19.17
C ARG A 6 9.61 35.26 18.14
N ARG A 7 10.14 34.06 18.49
CA ARG A 7 9.97 32.85 17.66
C ARG A 7 8.53 32.36 17.52
N LEU A 8 7.64 32.67 18.47
CA LEU A 8 6.20 32.36 18.38
C LEU A 8 5.47 33.17 17.31
N ALA A 9 5.86 34.42 17.12
CA ALA A 9 5.34 35.27 16.05
C ALA A 9 5.89 34.88 14.67
N GLU A 10 7.11 34.32 14.60
CA GLU A 10 7.81 33.97 13.35
C GLU A 10 7.51 32.54 12.84
N GLY A 11 6.85 31.70 13.66
CA GLY A 11 6.44 30.34 13.28
C GLY A 11 7.47 29.25 13.61
N TRP A 12 6.97 28.11 14.10
CA TRP A 12 7.77 26.97 14.55
C TRP A 12 7.74 25.86 13.49
N GLY A 13 8.17 26.13 12.26
CA GLY A 13 8.16 25.13 11.21
C GLY A 13 9.18 24.01 11.43
N GLY A 14 8.77 22.75 11.20
CA GLY A 14 9.67 21.58 11.08
C GLY A 14 9.23 20.34 11.87
N ALA A 15 9.92 19.21 11.65
CA ALA A 15 9.59 17.88 12.19
C ALA A 15 9.71 17.72 13.72
N GLU A 16 10.10 18.75 14.46
CA GLU A 16 10.30 18.69 15.93
C GLU A 16 9.36 19.62 16.72
N GLU A 17 8.31 20.16 16.10
CA GLU A 17 7.41 21.15 16.71
C GLU A 17 6.72 20.63 17.99
N ALA A 18 6.21 19.40 17.99
CA ALA A 18 5.58 18.79 19.17
C ALA A 18 6.58 18.58 20.33
N VAL A 19 7.80 18.16 20.00
CA VAL A 19 8.89 17.94 20.99
C VAL A 19 9.33 19.26 21.62
N LEU A 20 9.38 20.33 20.83
CA LEU A 20 9.70 21.69 21.29
C LEU A 20 8.56 22.30 22.12
N ARG A 21 7.30 22.12 21.71
CA ARG A 21 6.10 22.54 22.47
C ARG A 21 6.08 21.89 23.85
N ASP A 22 6.27 20.58 23.93
CA ASP A 22 6.33 19.84 25.20
C ASP A 22 7.52 20.26 26.07
N ARG A 23 8.69 20.54 25.46
CA ARG A 23 9.87 21.02 26.17
C ARG A 23 9.66 22.43 26.76
N VAL A 24 8.92 23.30 26.07
CA VAL A 24 8.56 24.64 26.56
C VAL A 24 7.51 24.56 27.67
N MET A 25 6.46 23.76 27.51
CA MET A 25 5.43 23.57 28.54
C MET A 25 5.98 22.95 29.82
N ARG A 26 6.87 21.95 29.72
CA ARG A 26 7.57 21.38 30.89
C ARG A 26 8.47 22.40 31.60
N ARG A 27 9.13 23.30 30.86
CA ARG A 27 9.94 24.38 31.45
C ARG A 27 9.09 25.43 32.15
N ILE A 28 7.91 25.77 31.63
CA ILE A 28 6.96 26.68 32.28
C ILE A 28 6.44 26.05 33.58
N ALA A 29 6.03 24.79 33.55
CA ALA A 29 5.56 24.06 34.74
C ALA A 29 6.64 23.94 35.83
N SER A 30 7.89 23.60 35.44
CA SER A 30 9.04 23.53 36.36
C SER A 30 9.41 24.89 36.97
N TRP A 31 9.27 25.98 36.20
CA TRP A 31 9.47 27.34 36.69
C TRP A 31 8.37 27.78 37.67
N GLN A 32 7.10 27.43 37.40
CA GLN A 32 5.96 27.74 38.27
C GLN A 32 6.04 26.99 39.62
N ALA A 33 6.58 25.76 39.61
CA ALA A 33 6.75 24.95 40.82
C ALA A 33 7.80 25.50 41.82
N THR A 34 8.69 26.40 41.37
CA THR A 34 9.84 26.88 42.15
C THR A 34 9.78 28.36 42.55
N LYS A 35 8.67 29.07 42.28
CA LYS A 35 8.54 30.51 42.57
C LYS A 35 7.28 30.86 43.37
N SER A 36 7.45 31.69 44.40
CA SER A 36 6.39 32.20 45.26
C SER A 36 5.58 33.30 44.56
N GLY A 37 4.69 32.90 43.64
CA GLY A 37 3.37 33.48 43.37
C GLY A 37 3.17 34.97 43.09
N ARG A 38 4.21 35.82 42.92
CA ARG A 38 4.07 37.24 42.52
C ARG A 38 5.25 37.72 41.70
N SER A 39 5.44 37.19 40.50
CA SER A 39 6.46 37.67 39.57
C SER A 39 5.84 38.62 38.53
N SER A 40 6.52 39.72 38.21
CA SER A 40 6.15 40.61 37.10
C SER A 40 6.16 39.92 35.72
N ARG A 41 6.64 38.67 35.66
CA ARG A 41 6.67 37.83 34.45
C ARG A 41 5.45 36.94 34.30
N ASP A 42 4.56 36.88 35.30
CA ASP A 42 3.40 35.99 35.31
C ASP A 42 2.42 36.32 34.18
N ASP A 43 2.25 37.60 33.83
CA ASP A 43 1.42 38.01 32.69
C ASP A 43 2.01 37.62 31.34
N ALA A 44 3.34 37.64 31.20
CA ALA A 44 4.00 37.22 29.98
C ALA A 44 3.88 35.69 29.80
N ILE A 45 3.95 34.93 30.90
CA ILE A 45 3.77 33.46 30.89
C ILE A 45 2.32 33.08 30.63
N ARG A 46 1.35 33.81 31.18
CA ARG A 46 -0.08 33.62 30.88
C ARG A 46 -0.38 33.85 29.40
N ARG A 47 0.12 34.94 28.82
CA ARG A 47 -0.02 35.22 27.38
C ARG A 47 0.64 34.15 26.51
N LEU A 48 1.82 33.68 26.92
CA LEU A 48 2.56 32.63 26.23
C LEU A 48 1.82 31.28 26.26
N THR A 49 1.28 30.90 27.41
CA THR A 49 0.51 29.66 27.61
C THR A 49 -0.79 29.70 26.80
N ARG A 50 -1.51 30.82 26.89
CA ARG A 50 -2.74 31.04 26.13
C ARG A 50 -2.49 31.02 24.62
N ALA A 51 -1.41 31.64 24.13
CA ALA A 51 -1.05 31.58 22.71
C ALA A 51 -0.67 30.15 22.23
N ILE A 52 -0.13 29.29 23.11
CA ILE A 52 0.17 27.88 22.80
C ILE A 52 -1.11 27.02 22.82
N GLU A 53 -2.07 27.35 23.69
CA GLU A 53 -3.37 26.66 23.80
C GLU A 53 -4.32 27.08 22.67
N GLU A 54 -4.43 28.37 22.36
CA GLU A 54 -5.22 28.92 21.23
C GLU A 54 -4.70 28.38 19.89
N ARG A 55 -3.38 28.27 19.69
CA ARG A 55 -2.79 27.63 18.50
C ARG A 55 -3.03 26.11 18.43
N GLY A 56 -3.42 25.48 19.54
CA GLY A 56 -3.84 24.09 19.59
C GLY A 56 -5.36 23.88 19.56
N ALA A 57 -6.15 24.94 19.73
CA ALA A 57 -7.60 24.91 19.87
C ALA A 57 -8.35 25.72 18.79
N GLU A 58 -7.68 26.55 18.01
CA GLU A 58 -8.31 27.26 16.89
C GLU A 58 -8.15 26.50 15.55
N PRO A 59 -9.26 26.35 14.79
CA PRO A 59 -9.25 25.74 13.48
C PRO A 59 -8.47 26.61 12.49
N ALA A 60 -7.71 25.99 11.59
CA ALA A 60 -6.89 26.70 10.61
C ALA A 60 -7.70 27.76 9.82
N PRO A 61 -7.20 29.01 9.67
CA PRO A 61 -7.90 30.10 9.00
C PRO A 61 -7.81 30.00 7.47
N ALA A 62 -8.86 30.50 6.82
CA ALA A 62 -9.10 30.43 5.38
C ALA A 62 -8.06 31.19 4.53
N THR A 63 -7.18 30.48 3.84
CA THR A 63 -6.54 30.95 2.62
C THR A 63 -7.34 30.46 1.43
N ALA A 64 -7.90 31.40 0.65
CA ALA A 64 -8.72 31.24 -0.55
C ALA A 64 -9.67 30.04 -0.47
N ARG A 65 -10.98 30.29 -0.30
CA ARG A 65 -11.99 29.23 -0.44
C ARG A 65 -11.59 28.38 -1.65
N PRO A 66 -11.17 27.12 -1.48
CA PRO A 66 -11.29 26.17 -2.57
C PRO A 66 -12.76 26.34 -2.97
N ALA A 67 -13.07 26.42 -4.27
CA ALA A 67 -14.46 26.23 -4.69
C ALA A 67 -14.97 25.07 -3.83
N PRO A 68 -15.97 25.29 -2.95
CA PRO A 68 -16.23 24.42 -1.80
C PRO A 68 -16.24 23.03 -2.37
N ALA A 69 -15.24 22.17 -2.08
CA ALA A 69 -14.89 21.02 -2.94
C ALA A 69 -16.20 20.44 -3.40
N GLN A 70 -16.61 20.80 -4.63
CA GLN A 70 -18.03 20.81 -4.98
C GLN A 70 -18.41 19.39 -4.79
N ARG A 71 -19.20 19.07 -3.73
CA ARG A 71 -19.29 17.71 -3.18
C ARG A 71 -19.55 16.83 -4.38
N ARG A 72 -18.49 16.19 -4.90
CA ARG A 72 -18.52 15.77 -6.31
C ARG A 72 -19.53 14.67 -6.29
N ARG A 73 -20.54 14.80 -7.14
CA ARG A 73 -21.64 13.85 -7.04
C ARG A 73 -21.05 12.51 -7.46
N PRO A 74 -21.44 11.39 -6.83
CA PRO A 74 -21.14 10.03 -7.33
C PRO A 74 -21.12 9.95 -8.87
N ARG A 75 -22.11 10.61 -9.47
CA ARG A 75 -22.35 10.85 -10.91
C ARG A 75 -21.14 11.35 -11.74
N ASP A 76 -20.17 12.01 -11.10
CA ASP A 76 -18.99 12.59 -11.74
C ASP A 76 -17.81 11.58 -11.83
N LEU A 77 -17.99 10.35 -11.34
CA LEU A 77 -16.96 9.31 -11.30
C LEU A 77 -16.97 8.42 -12.55
N GLY A 78 -15.78 8.02 -12.98
CA GLY A 78 -15.59 7.13 -14.12
C GLY A 78 -15.92 7.79 -15.45
N ARG A 79 -15.85 6.98 -16.52
CA ARG A 79 -16.21 7.42 -17.87
C ARG A 79 -16.85 6.29 -18.63
N ALA A 80 -18.04 6.54 -19.19
CA ALA A 80 -18.65 5.61 -20.13
C ALA A 80 -17.72 5.36 -21.31
N SER A 81 -17.43 4.10 -21.59
CA SER A 81 -16.71 3.70 -22.79
C SER A 81 -17.54 4.08 -24.03
N SER A 82 -16.89 4.53 -25.10
CA SER A 82 -17.60 4.78 -26.35
C SER A 82 -17.86 3.49 -27.15
N ARG A 83 -17.24 2.38 -26.74
CA ARG A 83 -17.28 1.08 -27.44
C ARG A 83 -17.52 -0.07 -26.45
N PRO A 84 -17.93 -1.26 -26.91
CA PRO A 84 -17.88 -2.47 -26.09
C PRO A 84 -16.47 -2.72 -25.55
N LEU A 85 -16.37 -3.30 -24.36
CA LEU A 85 -15.09 -3.66 -23.72
C LEU A 85 -14.46 -4.91 -24.32
N LEU A 86 -15.25 -5.69 -25.08
CA LEU A 86 -14.82 -6.87 -25.80
C LEU A 86 -15.21 -6.79 -27.30
N PRO A 87 -14.36 -7.30 -28.21
CA PRO A 87 -13.03 -7.85 -27.93
C PRO A 87 -12.03 -6.76 -27.53
N VAL A 88 -11.03 -7.13 -26.72
CA VAL A 88 -9.90 -6.25 -26.39
C VAL A 88 -9.17 -5.91 -27.69
N PRO A 89 -8.88 -4.63 -27.98
CA PRO A 89 -8.14 -4.27 -29.19
C PRO A 89 -6.80 -4.98 -29.26
N GLU A 90 -6.48 -5.58 -30.41
CA GLU A 90 -5.13 -6.06 -30.68
C GLU A 90 -4.16 -4.86 -30.68
N HIS A 91 -2.99 -5.03 -30.08
CA HIS A 91 -1.90 -4.08 -30.15
C HIS A 91 -0.78 -4.60 -31.04
N ARG A 92 0.03 -3.69 -31.55
CA ARG A 92 1.29 -4.04 -32.19
C ARG A 92 2.34 -4.19 -31.09
N VAL A 93 3.17 -5.23 -31.16
CA VAL A 93 4.34 -5.35 -30.29
C VAL A 93 5.33 -4.23 -30.63
N GLU A 94 5.59 -3.35 -29.67
CA GLU A 94 6.52 -2.23 -29.77
C GLU A 94 7.78 -2.47 -28.93
N VAL A 95 7.70 -3.31 -27.90
CA VAL A 95 8.82 -3.62 -27.00
C VAL A 95 8.92 -5.12 -26.74
N GLU A 96 10.14 -5.63 -26.66
CA GLU A 96 10.38 -7.06 -26.41
C GLU A 96 10.31 -7.42 -24.92
N GLY A 97 9.88 -8.65 -24.65
CA GLY A 97 9.96 -9.30 -23.35
C GLY A 97 8.73 -9.13 -22.45
N PHE A 98 8.82 -9.77 -21.27
CA PHE A 98 7.73 -9.86 -20.30
C PHE A 98 8.14 -9.19 -18.98
N ALA A 99 7.23 -8.39 -18.42
CA ALA A 99 7.44 -7.73 -17.14
C ALA A 99 6.56 -8.29 -16.02
N PRO A 100 6.91 -7.99 -14.76
CA PRO A 100 6.02 -8.24 -13.63
C PRO A 100 4.65 -7.59 -13.83
N ALA A 101 3.64 -8.08 -13.13
CA ALA A 101 2.29 -7.58 -13.27
C ALA A 101 1.94 -6.45 -12.31
N ARG A 102 0.78 -5.86 -12.54
CA ARG A 102 0.09 -4.97 -11.62
C ARG A 102 -1.42 -5.24 -11.63
N GLY A 103 -2.09 -4.77 -10.60
CA GLY A 103 -3.54 -4.77 -10.49
C GLY A 103 -3.99 -3.93 -9.30
N PHE A 104 -5.29 -3.84 -9.11
CA PHE A 104 -5.91 -3.18 -7.98
C PHE A 104 -7.26 -3.79 -7.65
N GLU A 105 -7.68 -3.60 -6.40
CA GLU A 105 -9.00 -3.87 -5.87
C GLU A 105 -9.56 -2.53 -5.38
N ALA A 106 -10.75 -2.13 -5.84
CA ALA A 106 -11.37 -0.85 -5.50
C ALA A 106 -12.74 -1.09 -4.85
N GLU A 107 -12.82 -0.93 -3.53
CA GLU A 107 -14.05 -1.00 -2.76
C GLU A 107 -14.85 0.30 -2.95
N VAL A 108 -16.05 0.21 -3.54
CA VAL A 108 -16.87 1.35 -3.98
C VAL A 108 -17.97 1.65 -2.96
N HIS A 109 -17.61 2.35 -1.87
CA HIS A 109 -18.51 2.55 -0.72
C HIS A 109 -19.61 3.59 -0.95
N LEU A 110 -19.64 4.25 -2.11
CA LEU A 110 -20.70 5.21 -2.47
C LEU A 110 -22.03 4.55 -2.83
N MET A 111 -22.01 3.25 -3.13
CA MET A 111 -23.18 2.45 -3.42
C MET A 111 -23.18 1.22 -2.52
N ARG A 112 -24.36 0.83 -2.05
CA ARG A 112 -24.56 -0.47 -1.41
C ARG A 112 -25.31 -1.41 -2.35
N VAL A 113 -24.99 -2.69 -2.25
CA VAL A 113 -25.75 -3.76 -2.88
C VAL A 113 -26.98 -4.02 -2.04
N VAL A 114 -28.15 -4.02 -2.66
CA VAL A 114 -29.37 -4.47 -2.02
C VAL A 114 -29.56 -5.94 -2.35
N VAL A 115 -29.39 -6.77 -1.32
CA VAL A 115 -29.47 -8.22 -1.40
C VAL A 115 -30.86 -8.67 -0.93
N PRO A 116 -31.56 -9.53 -1.68
CA PRO A 116 -32.80 -10.17 -1.22
C PRO A 116 -32.61 -10.88 0.13
N ARG A 117 -33.66 -10.91 0.97
CA ARG A 117 -33.55 -11.42 2.37
C ARG A 117 -33.18 -12.90 2.48
N ASP A 118 -33.41 -13.65 1.42
CA ASP A 118 -33.20 -15.09 1.28
C ASP A 118 -31.84 -15.45 0.66
N VAL A 119 -31.04 -14.45 0.26
CA VAL A 119 -29.70 -14.64 -0.30
C VAL A 119 -28.66 -14.34 0.78
N ASP A 120 -27.76 -15.30 1.03
CA ASP A 120 -26.57 -15.07 1.84
C ASP A 120 -25.49 -14.48 0.94
N ASP A 121 -25.30 -13.16 1.04
CA ASP A 121 -24.34 -12.41 0.24
C ASP A 121 -22.89 -12.85 0.42
N ARG A 122 -22.56 -13.53 1.54
CA ARG A 122 -21.23 -14.09 1.77
C ARG A 122 -20.93 -15.33 0.94
N THR A 123 -21.94 -15.90 0.29
CA THR A 123 -21.80 -17.06 -0.60
C THR A 123 -21.63 -16.64 -2.05
N LEU A 124 -21.87 -15.37 -2.36
CA LEU A 124 -21.69 -14.82 -3.70
C LEU A 124 -20.20 -14.49 -3.92
N ASP A 125 -19.66 -15.03 -5.01
CA ASP A 125 -18.25 -14.82 -5.40
C ASP A 125 -18.15 -13.64 -6.38
N THR A 126 -17.97 -13.93 -7.67
CA THR A 126 -17.98 -12.92 -8.73
C THR A 126 -19.40 -12.62 -9.16
N LEU A 127 -19.84 -11.37 -9.03
CA LEU A 127 -21.18 -10.92 -9.42
C LEU A 127 -21.26 -10.55 -10.90
N VAL A 128 -20.22 -9.87 -11.37
CA VAL A 128 -20.13 -9.36 -12.74
C VAL A 128 -18.68 -9.48 -13.19
N SER A 129 -18.45 -9.95 -14.40
CA SER A 129 -17.12 -10.00 -14.99
C SER A 129 -17.06 -9.31 -16.34
N VAL A 130 -15.88 -8.81 -16.67
CA VAL A 130 -15.47 -8.43 -18.02
C VAL A 130 -14.27 -9.31 -18.35
N ASP A 131 -14.49 -10.24 -19.29
CA ASP A 131 -13.55 -11.33 -19.58
C ASP A 131 -12.11 -10.83 -19.78
N GLY A 132 -11.18 -11.36 -18.98
CA GLY A 132 -9.76 -10.99 -19.03
C GLY A 132 -9.41 -9.59 -18.51
N LEU A 133 -10.38 -8.76 -18.08
CA LEU A 133 -10.15 -7.37 -17.68
C LEU A 133 -10.41 -7.09 -16.19
N LEU A 134 -11.59 -7.43 -15.68
CA LEU A 134 -11.94 -7.24 -14.27
C LEU A 134 -13.11 -8.10 -13.83
N ASP A 135 -13.21 -8.28 -12.52
CA ASP A 135 -14.32 -8.89 -11.81
C ASP A 135 -14.91 -7.85 -10.85
N ILE A 136 -16.20 -7.98 -10.53
CA ILE A 136 -16.90 -7.20 -9.52
C ILE A 136 -17.45 -8.18 -8.49
N THR A 137 -16.98 -8.05 -7.25
CA THR A 137 -17.28 -8.92 -6.11
C THR A 137 -18.05 -8.16 -5.02
N ILE A 138 -18.46 -8.88 -3.97
CA ILE A 138 -19.02 -8.27 -2.74
C ILE A 138 -17.92 -8.13 -1.68
N ASP A 139 -17.88 -6.94 -1.08
CA ASP A 139 -17.20 -6.71 0.20
C ASP A 139 -18.18 -6.07 1.21
N HIS A 140 -17.76 -5.85 2.45
CA HIS A 140 -18.62 -5.38 3.54
C HIS A 140 -18.08 -4.15 4.27
N VAL A 141 -18.95 -3.16 4.43
CA VAL A 141 -18.74 -2.00 5.31
C VAL A 141 -19.75 -2.05 6.45
N GLY A 142 -19.31 -2.53 7.61
CA GLY A 142 -20.22 -2.81 8.72
C GLY A 142 -21.20 -3.93 8.33
N GLU A 143 -22.49 -3.61 8.30
CA GLU A 143 -23.56 -4.53 7.91
C GLU A 143 -24.00 -4.37 6.44
N HIS A 144 -23.34 -3.50 5.67
CA HIS A 144 -23.73 -3.20 4.30
C HIS A 144 -22.79 -3.89 3.31
N ALA A 145 -23.36 -4.66 2.38
CA ALA A 145 -22.68 -5.14 1.20
C ALA A 145 -22.37 -3.96 0.27
N VAL A 146 -21.11 -3.85 -0.15
CA VAL A 146 -20.63 -2.88 -1.15
C VAL A 146 -19.98 -3.65 -2.30
N LEU A 147 -19.83 -2.99 -3.44
CA LEU A 147 -19.12 -3.59 -4.57
C LEU A 147 -17.63 -3.36 -4.44
N GLU A 148 -16.83 -4.37 -4.75
CA GLU A 148 -15.40 -4.25 -4.96
C GLU A 148 -15.09 -4.55 -6.44
N ILE A 149 -14.41 -3.63 -7.12
CA ILE A 149 -13.94 -3.84 -8.50
C ILE A 149 -12.52 -4.40 -8.43
N VAL A 150 -12.34 -5.64 -8.86
CA VAL A 150 -11.07 -6.37 -8.84
C VAL A 150 -10.51 -6.43 -10.25
N SER A 151 -9.40 -5.75 -10.53
CA SER A 151 -8.77 -5.85 -11.84
C SER A 151 -8.18 -7.25 -12.05
N ARG A 152 -8.31 -7.81 -13.25
CA ARG A 152 -7.42 -8.89 -13.68
C ARG A 152 -6.00 -8.35 -13.75
N PRO A 153 -4.97 -9.19 -13.51
CA PRO A 153 -3.62 -8.71 -13.57
C PRO A 153 -3.26 -8.23 -14.96
N THR A 154 -2.75 -7.01 -15.03
CA THR A 154 -2.27 -6.41 -16.27
C THR A 154 -0.76 -6.54 -16.37
N ARG A 155 -0.27 -6.45 -17.60
CA ARG A 155 1.15 -6.26 -17.85
C ARG A 155 1.59 -4.94 -17.21
N SER A 156 2.77 -4.91 -16.60
CA SER A 156 3.39 -3.62 -16.24
C SER A 156 4.10 -2.95 -17.42
N LEU A 157 4.10 -3.59 -18.59
CA LEU A 157 4.56 -3.02 -19.86
C LEU A 157 3.38 -2.81 -20.78
N VAL A 158 3.45 -1.72 -21.53
CA VAL A 158 2.52 -1.44 -22.59
C VAL A 158 3.12 -1.88 -23.91
N HIS A 159 2.30 -2.50 -24.75
CA HIS A 159 2.64 -2.94 -26.11
C HIS A 159 3.83 -3.92 -26.16
N GLY A 160 3.97 -4.74 -25.10
CA GLY A 160 4.94 -5.83 -25.04
C GLY A 160 4.49 -7.07 -25.80
N GLU A 161 5.31 -8.13 -25.72
CA GLU A 161 4.92 -9.48 -26.16
C GLU A 161 3.60 -9.91 -25.51
N ASP A 162 2.83 -10.73 -26.22
CA ASP A 162 1.58 -11.27 -25.68
C ASP A 162 1.86 -12.39 -24.68
N ASP A 163 1.50 -12.19 -23.42
CA ASP A 163 1.58 -13.19 -22.36
C ASP A 163 0.23 -13.65 -21.81
N GLY A 164 -0.87 -13.28 -22.46
CA GLY A 164 -2.23 -13.62 -22.03
C GLY A 164 -2.82 -12.66 -21.00
N ARG A 165 -2.03 -11.75 -20.41
CA ARG A 165 -2.57 -10.65 -19.60
C ARG A 165 -3.03 -9.51 -20.49
N ALA A 166 -4.04 -8.78 -20.06
CA ALA A 166 -4.53 -7.61 -20.78
C ALA A 166 -3.55 -6.42 -20.74
N GLU A 167 -3.66 -5.56 -21.75
CA GLU A 167 -2.98 -4.26 -21.77
C GLU A 167 -3.55 -3.34 -20.66
N PRO A 168 -2.70 -2.54 -20.00
CA PRO A 168 -3.12 -1.56 -19.00
C PRO A 168 -4.32 -0.70 -19.39
N GLU A 169 -4.35 -0.21 -20.63
CA GLU A 169 -5.36 0.71 -21.15
C GLU A 169 -6.73 0.04 -21.25
N ALA A 170 -6.75 -1.27 -21.54
CA ALA A 170 -8.00 -2.04 -21.64
C ALA A 170 -8.64 -2.19 -20.25
N VAL A 171 -7.84 -2.51 -19.23
CA VAL A 171 -8.32 -2.61 -17.85
C VAL A 171 -8.68 -1.25 -17.27
N GLU A 172 -7.92 -0.20 -17.56
CA GLU A 172 -8.30 1.17 -17.19
C GLU A 172 -9.66 1.56 -17.80
N THR A 173 -9.86 1.26 -19.08
CA THR A 173 -11.13 1.54 -19.77
C THR A 173 -12.28 0.78 -19.12
N ALA A 174 -12.08 -0.52 -18.82
CA ALA A 174 -13.09 -1.33 -18.15
C ALA A 174 -13.39 -0.83 -16.74
N PHE A 175 -12.37 -0.48 -15.96
CA PHE A 175 -12.53 0.08 -14.62
C PHE A 175 -13.31 1.39 -14.63
N ARG A 176 -12.97 2.31 -15.53
CA ARG A 176 -13.69 3.60 -15.65
C ARG A 176 -15.13 3.41 -16.13
N ASP A 177 -15.41 2.47 -17.04
CA ASP A 177 -16.80 2.17 -17.46
C ASP A 177 -17.59 1.51 -16.32
N ALA A 178 -16.98 0.57 -15.59
CA ALA A 178 -17.61 -0.10 -14.45
C ALA A 178 -17.94 0.89 -13.33
N LEU A 179 -16.97 1.74 -12.94
CA LEU A 179 -17.18 2.76 -11.92
C LEU A 179 -18.26 3.76 -12.36
N TYR A 180 -18.24 4.19 -13.62
CA TYR A 180 -19.28 5.06 -14.18
C TYR A 180 -20.68 4.45 -14.04
N ARG A 181 -20.82 3.17 -14.40
CA ARG A 181 -22.09 2.43 -14.30
C ARG A 181 -22.57 2.31 -12.86
N ILE A 182 -21.69 1.96 -11.94
CA ILE A 182 -21.99 1.83 -10.52
C ILE A 182 -22.47 3.19 -9.97
N ALA A 183 -21.71 4.25 -10.22
CA ALA A 183 -21.98 5.56 -9.66
C ALA A 183 -23.18 6.28 -10.30
N ASN A 184 -23.63 5.81 -11.47
CA ASN A 184 -24.82 6.30 -12.18
C ASN A 184 -25.97 5.29 -12.22
N ALA A 185 -25.88 4.19 -11.46
CA ALA A 185 -26.91 3.17 -11.44
C ALA A 185 -28.23 3.74 -10.87
N PRO A 186 -29.35 3.64 -11.61
CA PRO A 186 -30.64 4.02 -11.07
C PRO A 186 -31.03 3.07 -9.93
N GLY A 187 -31.52 3.61 -8.80
CA GLY A 187 -31.76 2.86 -7.55
C GLY A 187 -32.82 1.75 -7.59
N THR A 188 -33.38 1.44 -8.76
CA THR A 188 -34.41 0.41 -9.00
C THR A 188 -34.03 -0.55 -10.12
N VAL A 189 -32.84 -0.42 -10.71
CA VAL A 189 -32.42 -1.19 -11.89
C VAL A 189 -31.51 -2.33 -11.47
N ARG A 190 -31.80 -3.51 -12.00
CA ARG A 190 -31.06 -4.75 -11.76
C ARG A 190 -29.70 -4.77 -12.45
N PHE A 191 -28.78 -5.60 -11.95
CA PHE A 191 -27.42 -5.71 -12.48
C PHE A 191 -27.33 -5.93 -14.00
N PRO A 192 -28.14 -6.79 -14.65
CA PRO A 192 -28.07 -6.98 -16.10
C PRO A 192 -28.32 -5.71 -16.92
N ALA A 193 -29.11 -4.78 -16.39
CA ALA A 193 -29.37 -3.50 -17.05
C ALA A 193 -28.31 -2.43 -16.71
N ILE A 194 -27.64 -2.54 -15.55
CA ILE A 194 -26.48 -1.69 -15.20
C ILE A 194 -25.27 -2.12 -16.04
N PHE A 195 -25.05 -3.45 -16.16
CA PHE A 195 -23.91 -4.12 -16.79
C PHE A 195 -24.39 -5.02 -17.95
N PRO A 196 -24.75 -4.43 -19.11
CA PRO A 196 -25.31 -5.19 -20.22
C PRO A 196 -24.24 -5.97 -21.01
N GLU A 197 -24.63 -7.16 -21.47
CA GLU A 197 -23.79 -8.04 -22.31
C GLU A 197 -23.31 -7.37 -23.59
N ALA A 198 -24.14 -6.52 -24.20
CA ALA A 198 -23.79 -5.73 -25.38
C ALA A 198 -22.57 -4.79 -25.18
N ARG A 199 -22.12 -4.62 -23.93
CA ARG A 199 -20.95 -3.82 -23.56
C ARG A 199 -19.76 -4.66 -23.10
N GLY A 200 -19.89 -6.00 -23.09
CA GLY A 200 -18.85 -6.95 -22.71
C GLY A 200 -18.93 -7.45 -21.26
N TYR A 201 -20.00 -7.12 -20.54
CA TYR A 201 -20.21 -7.61 -19.18
C TYR A 201 -20.92 -8.96 -19.17
N ARG A 202 -20.57 -9.81 -18.20
CA ARG A 202 -21.29 -11.04 -17.88
C ARG A 202 -21.76 -10.93 -16.44
N VAL A 203 -23.07 -10.94 -16.21
CA VAL A 203 -23.63 -10.95 -14.86
C VAL A 203 -23.85 -12.41 -14.46
N ASP A 204 -23.39 -12.78 -13.27
CA ASP A 204 -23.64 -14.11 -12.73
C ASP A 204 -25.14 -14.32 -12.47
N MET A 205 -25.63 -15.54 -12.68
CA MET A 205 -27.05 -15.87 -12.53
C MET A 205 -27.57 -15.57 -11.12
N ASP A 206 -26.75 -15.80 -10.10
CA ASP A 206 -27.10 -15.55 -8.70
C ASP A 206 -27.08 -14.05 -8.36
N ALA A 207 -26.49 -13.22 -9.23
CA ALA A 207 -26.40 -11.77 -9.08
C ALA A 207 -27.45 -10.98 -9.90
N GLU A 208 -28.24 -11.63 -10.76
CA GLU A 208 -29.17 -10.96 -11.68
C GLU A 208 -30.22 -10.09 -10.95
N GLU A 209 -30.69 -10.55 -9.79
CA GLU A 209 -31.71 -9.85 -8.99
C GLU A 209 -31.14 -8.76 -8.07
N LEU A 210 -29.81 -8.61 -8.02
CA LEU A 210 -29.16 -7.57 -7.23
C LEU A 210 -29.33 -6.19 -7.89
N TRP A 211 -29.33 -5.16 -7.05
CA TRP A 211 -29.38 -3.77 -7.50
C TRP A 211 -28.61 -2.86 -6.55
N LEU A 212 -28.33 -1.66 -7.02
CA LEU A 212 -27.57 -0.68 -6.27
C LEU A 212 -28.46 0.39 -5.65
N GLN A 213 -28.07 0.85 -4.47
CA GLN A 213 -28.65 2.02 -3.82
C GLN A 213 -27.53 2.94 -3.33
N GLU A 214 -27.77 4.25 -3.37
CA GLU A 214 -26.83 5.22 -2.80
C GLU A 214 -26.57 4.89 -1.32
N HIS A 215 -25.29 4.86 -0.96
CA HIS A 215 -24.83 4.71 0.41
C HIS A 215 -24.35 6.08 0.94
N PRO A 216 -24.46 6.37 2.26
CA PRO A 216 -24.06 7.67 2.80
C PRO A 216 -22.56 7.97 2.73
N SER A 217 -21.72 6.94 2.61
CA SER A 217 -20.29 7.11 2.36
C SER A 217 -20.06 7.62 0.94
N SER A 218 -18.96 8.34 0.71
CA SER A 218 -18.51 8.71 -0.63
C SER A 218 -17.17 8.06 -1.00
N GLN A 219 -16.67 7.16 -0.14
CA GLN A 219 -15.31 6.67 -0.22
C GLN A 219 -15.15 5.63 -1.33
N ILE A 220 -13.97 5.66 -1.95
CA ILE A 220 -13.42 4.51 -2.66
C ILE A 220 -12.12 4.13 -1.96
N LEU A 221 -12.08 2.92 -1.41
CA LEU A 221 -10.87 2.35 -0.82
C LEU A 221 -10.19 1.47 -1.87
N VAL A 222 -8.86 1.53 -1.93
CA VAL A 222 -8.12 0.87 -3.00
C VAL A 222 -6.94 0.10 -2.44
N HIS A 223 -6.78 -1.14 -2.89
CA HIS A 223 -5.58 -1.94 -2.68
C HIS A 223 -4.89 -2.10 -4.02
N HIS A 224 -3.65 -1.64 -4.11
CA HIS A 224 -2.84 -1.93 -5.29
C HIS A 224 -2.06 -3.21 -5.08
N THR A 225 -1.97 -4.01 -6.13
CA THR A 225 -1.11 -5.17 -6.20
C THR A 225 -0.06 -4.95 -7.29
N VAL A 226 1.19 -5.25 -6.98
CA VAL A 226 2.29 -5.18 -7.95
C VAL A 226 3.25 -6.33 -7.71
N ALA A 227 3.77 -6.92 -8.78
CA ALA A 227 4.83 -7.91 -8.69
C ALA A 227 6.19 -7.22 -8.81
N VAL A 228 7.17 -7.60 -7.98
CA VAL A 228 8.54 -7.07 -8.01
C VAL A 228 9.54 -8.20 -7.80
N PRO A 229 10.76 -8.16 -8.37
CA PRO A 229 11.77 -9.14 -7.99
C PRO A 229 12.05 -9.07 -6.48
N VAL A 230 12.49 -10.18 -5.87
CA VAL A 230 12.81 -10.21 -4.43
C VAL A 230 13.78 -9.09 -4.05
N ALA A 231 14.90 -8.93 -4.77
CA ALA A 231 15.82 -7.80 -4.61
C ALA A 231 15.17 -6.40 -4.75
N GLY A 232 14.08 -6.29 -5.52
CA GLY A 232 13.34 -5.04 -5.75
C GLY A 232 12.43 -4.64 -4.59
N TYR A 233 12.11 -5.56 -3.67
CA TYR A 233 11.18 -5.30 -2.58
C TYR A 233 11.60 -4.13 -1.70
N THR A 234 12.90 -3.95 -1.42
CA THR A 234 13.40 -2.82 -0.62
C THR A 234 13.08 -1.46 -1.24
N LYS A 235 13.26 -1.33 -2.57
CA LYS A 235 12.95 -0.13 -3.33
C LYS A 235 11.45 0.11 -3.41
N LEU A 236 10.66 -0.95 -3.58
CA LEU A 236 9.19 -0.87 -3.51
C LEU A 236 8.74 -0.39 -2.14
N LEU A 237 9.20 -1.02 -1.05
CA LEU A 237 8.80 -0.65 0.31
C LEU A 237 9.21 0.79 0.64
N ALA A 238 10.42 1.21 0.27
CA ALA A 238 10.85 2.60 0.45
C ALA A 238 10.00 3.60 -0.34
N HIS A 239 9.56 3.22 -1.55
CA HIS A 239 8.62 4.01 -2.34
C HIS A 239 7.25 4.08 -1.66
N VAL A 240 6.72 2.94 -1.21
CA VAL A 240 5.44 2.86 -0.50
C VAL A 240 5.48 3.72 0.75
N LEU A 241 6.46 3.55 1.64
CA LEU A 241 6.58 4.33 2.87
C LEU A 241 6.69 5.85 2.66
N ARG A 242 7.18 6.29 1.50
CA ARG A 242 7.30 7.71 1.15
C ARG A 242 5.95 8.31 0.74
N HIS A 243 5.09 7.53 0.11
CA HIS A 243 3.84 8.00 -0.50
C HIS A 243 2.58 7.45 0.20
N MET A 244 2.75 6.50 1.11
CA MET A 244 1.74 6.00 2.01
C MET A 244 1.06 7.15 2.72
N ARG A 245 -0.28 7.11 2.81
CA ARG A 245 -1.03 8.19 3.43
C ARG A 245 -0.54 8.45 4.86
N PRO A 246 -0.45 9.72 5.31
CA PRO A 246 -0.01 10.05 6.66
C PRO A 246 -0.85 9.28 7.70
N ALA A 247 -0.22 8.88 8.80
CA ALA A 247 -0.78 7.94 9.75
C ALA A 247 -2.19 8.36 10.27
N ALA A 248 -3.23 7.71 9.76
CA ALA A 248 -4.64 7.93 10.09
C ALA A 248 -5.16 6.90 11.13
N GLY A 249 -4.29 6.45 12.04
CA GLY A 249 -4.64 5.48 13.07
C GLY A 249 -3.46 4.65 13.56
N PRO A 250 -3.60 3.92 14.69
CA PRO A 250 -2.51 3.19 15.31
C PRO A 250 -1.93 2.08 14.43
N ALA A 251 -2.76 1.40 13.63
CA ALA A 251 -2.31 0.36 12.72
C ALA A 251 -1.39 0.90 11.62
N LEU A 252 -1.77 2.03 11.00
CA LEU A 252 -0.98 2.65 9.94
C LEU A 252 0.30 3.32 10.49
N THR A 253 0.28 3.81 11.74
CA THR A 253 1.50 4.27 12.43
C THR A 253 2.47 3.10 12.62
N ALA A 254 1.98 1.97 13.10
CA ALA A 254 2.80 0.78 13.29
C ALA A 254 3.33 0.23 11.96
N ALA A 255 2.51 0.21 10.90
CA ALA A 255 2.93 -0.20 9.56
C ALA A 255 4.08 0.66 9.01
N HIS A 256 4.05 1.98 9.25
CA HIS A 256 5.17 2.86 8.90
C HIS A 256 6.45 2.48 9.67
N GLU A 257 6.33 2.21 10.96
CA GLU A 257 7.49 1.88 11.80
C GLU A 257 8.07 0.52 11.43
N ASP A 258 7.23 -0.51 11.30
CA ASP A 258 7.64 -1.85 10.91
C ASP A 258 8.28 -1.86 9.52
N GLY A 259 7.73 -1.09 8.57
CA GLY A 259 8.34 -0.94 7.24
C GLY A 259 9.72 -0.27 7.30
N ARG A 260 9.92 0.75 8.14
CA ARG A 260 11.24 1.38 8.33
C ARG A 260 12.23 0.42 9.00
N GLN A 261 11.79 -0.28 10.03
CA GLN A 261 12.60 -1.29 10.71
C GLN A 261 12.98 -2.43 9.76
N ALA A 262 12.06 -2.89 8.91
CA ALA A 262 12.32 -3.91 7.91
C ALA A 262 13.47 -3.54 6.95
N LEU A 263 13.52 -2.28 6.51
CA LEU A 263 14.61 -1.78 5.66
C LEU A 263 15.95 -1.84 6.40
N VAL A 264 15.98 -1.37 7.66
CA VAL A 264 17.19 -1.42 8.51
C VAL A 264 17.65 -2.86 8.75
N ARG A 265 16.70 -3.77 9.01
CA ARG A 265 16.99 -5.19 9.29
C ARG A 265 17.46 -5.95 8.07
N GLY A 266 16.85 -5.73 6.90
CA GLY A 266 17.34 -6.32 5.66
C GLY A 266 18.79 -5.90 5.38
N GLU A 267 19.10 -4.61 5.51
CA GLU A 267 20.46 -4.10 5.31
C GLU A 267 21.46 -4.67 6.34
N ALA A 268 21.06 -4.79 7.62
CA ALA A 268 21.88 -5.41 8.65
C ALA A 268 22.13 -6.90 8.37
N GLY A 269 21.12 -7.63 7.90
CA GLY A 269 21.25 -9.01 7.46
C GLY A 269 22.21 -9.16 6.28
N GLY A 270 22.18 -8.23 5.33
CA GLY A 270 23.14 -8.20 4.22
C GLY A 270 24.60 -8.01 4.67
N ARG A 271 24.84 -7.12 5.65
CA ARG A 271 26.19 -6.98 6.26
C ARG A 271 26.62 -8.26 6.96
N ARG A 272 25.72 -8.86 7.74
CA ARG A 272 25.99 -10.13 8.43
C ARG A 272 26.27 -11.28 7.44
N PHE A 273 25.61 -11.29 6.29
CA PHE A 273 25.88 -12.27 5.23
C PHE A 273 27.29 -12.11 4.67
N ALA A 274 27.76 -10.89 4.46
CA ALA A 274 29.14 -10.66 4.02
C ALA A 274 30.18 -11.14 5.06
N ASP A 275 29.94 -10.87 6.35
CA ASP A 275 30.79 -11.35 7.44
C ASP A 275 30.76 -12.89 7.55
N TRP A 276 29.58 -13.48 7.36
CA TRP A 276 29.39 -14.93 7.36
C TRP A 276 30.10 -15.60 6.18
N LEU A 277 30.03 -15.03 4.98
CA LEU A 277 30.74 -15.54 3.81
C LEU A 277 32.26 -15.56 4.05
N ALA A 278 32.81 -14.50 4.63
CA ALA A 278 34.24 -14.44 4.98
C ALA A 278 34.66 -15.53 5.99
N ALA A 279 33.73 -15.99 6.83
CA ALA A 279 33.96 -17.08 7.79
C ALA A 279 33.68 -18.48 7.22
N ASN A 280 32.97 -18.58 6.09
CA ASN A 280 32.57 -19.84 5.45
C ASN A 280 32.96 -19.83 3.95
N PRO A 281 34.28 -19.83 3.64
CA PRO A 281 34.79 -19.63 2.28
C PRO A 281 34.37 -20.72 1.28
N GLU A 282 33.92 -21.89 1.76
CA GLU A 282 33.38 -22.94 0.91
C GLU A 282 32.13 -22.50 0.13
N TYR A 283 31.41 -21.47 0.59
CA TYR A 283 30.25 -20.92 -0.10
C TYR A 283 30.61 -19.83 -1.11
N GLU A 284 31.83 -19.28 -1.11
CA GLU A 284 32.24 -18.20 -2.03
C GLU A 284 32.07 -18.59 -3.49
N ALA A 285 32.37 -19.84 -3.83
CA ALA A 285 32.23 -20.37 -5.20
C ALA A 285 30.76 -20.45 -5.69
N HIS A 286 29.79 -20.33 -4.78
CA HIS A 286 28.36 -20.38 -5.07
C HIS A 286 27.68 -19.01 -5.07
N VAL A 287 28.42 -17.93 -4.76
CA VAL A 287 27.87 -16.57 -4.70
C VAL A 287 27.83 -15.95 -6.08
N THR A 288 26.70 -15.32 -6.37
CA THR A 288 26.42 -14.51 -7.56
C THR A 288 26.18 -13.05 -7.18
N GLU A 289 26.27 -12.14 -8.15
CA GLU A 289 25.99 -10.70 -7.92
C GLU A 289 24.55 -10.44 -7.44
N SER A 290 23.62 -11.36 -7.72
CA SER A 290 22.22 -11.27 -7.28
C SER A 290 21.95 -11.71 -5.85
N ASP A 291 22.83 -12.53 -5.25
CA ASP A 291 22.54 -13.21 -3.98
C ASP A 291 22.36 -12.25 -2.81
N LEU A 292 23.24 -11.26 -2.68
CA LEU A 292 23.14 -10.27 -1.60
C LEU A 292 21.88 -9.40 -1.74
N PRO A 293 21.58 -8.77 -2.90
CA PRO A 293 20.33 -8.05 -3.10
C PRO A 293 19.07 -8.87 -2.82
N ASP A 294 19.02 -10.12 -3.29
CA ASP A 294 17.85 -10.99 -3.07
C ASP A 294 17.69 -11.37 -1.59
N LEU A 295 18.78 -11.69 -0.89
CA LEU A 295 18.75 -11.96 0.55
C LEU A 295 18.24 -10.74 1.34
N VAL A 296 18.74 -9.55 1.02
CA VAL A 296 18.30 -8.30 1.66
C VAL A 296 16.81 -8.08 1.42
N GLY A 297 16.34 -8.27 0.18
CA GLY A 297 14.92 -8.20 -0.16
C GLY A 297 14.05 -9.18 0.62
N ALA A 298 14.48 -10.45 0.70
CA ALA A 298 13.80 -11.51 1.41
C ALA A 298 13.71 -11.24 2.93
N LEU A 299 14.79 -10.78 3.56
CA LEU A 299 14.82 -10.43 4.97
C LEU A 299 13.94 -9.21 5.29
N THR A 300 13.95 -8.19 4.42
CA THR A 300 13.04 -7.03 4.56
C THR A 300 11.58 -7.49 4.44
N LEU A 301 11.24 -8.29 3.44
CA LEU A 301 9.87 -8.81 3.26
C LEU A 301 9.42 -9.67 4.44
N GLY A 302 10.28 -10.59 4.88
CA GLY A 302 10.04 -11.44 6.05
C GLY A 302 9.73 -10.63 7.30
N HIS A 303 10.51 -9.57 7.55
CA HIS A 303 10.26 -8.71 8.71
C HIS A 303 8.90 -8.01 8.64
N VAL A 304 8.54 -7.42 7.49
CA VAL A 304 7.23 -6.74 7.33
C VAL A 304 6.08 -7.72 7.58
N GLN A 305 6.14 -8.91 6.98
CA GLN A 305 5.08 -9.89 7.13
C GLN A 305 4.97 -10.45 8.54
N VAL A 306 6.09 -10.76 9.19
CA VAL A 306 6.09 -11.27 10.56
C VAL A 306 5.57 -10.22 11.54
N ALA A 307 5.96 -8.95 11.38
CA ALA A 307 5.42 -7.87 12.19
C ALA A 307 3.90 -7.69 11.98
N ALA A 308 3.44 -7.74 10.74
CA ALA A 308 2.03 -7.67 10.40
C ALA A 308 1.22 -8.83 11.01
N ALA A 309 1.68 -10.07 10.82
CA ALA A 309 1.07 -11.28 11.38
C ALA A 309 0.99 -11.21 12.91
N PHE A 310 2.09 -10.77 13.54
CA PHE A 310 2.14 -10.60 14.98
C PHE A 310 1.15 -9.55 15.48
N ARG A 311 1.05 -8.39 14.84
CA ARG A 311 0.14 -7.32 15.29
C ARG A 311 -1.33 -7.65 15.01
N GLY A 312 -1.61 -8.34 13.91
CA GLY A 312 -2.95 -8.79 13.53
C GLY A 312 -3.47 -10.03 14.27
N ARG A 313 -2.68 -10.61 15.19
CA ARG A 313 -3.01 -11.90 15.83
C ARG A 313 -4.27 -11.90 16.71
N PHE A 314 -4.68 -10.74 17.23
CA PHE A 314 -5.75 -10.69 18.22
C PHE A 314 -7.14 -10.70 17.55
N PRO A 315 -8.08 -11.52 18.06
CA PRO A 315 -9.47 -11.41 17.65
C PRO A 315 -9.98 -9.99 17.93
N LYS A 316 -10.68 -9.38 16.96
CA LYS A 316 -11.25 -8.01 17.02
C LYS A 316 -10.26 -6.86 16.88
N THR A 317 -8.99 -7.11 16.54
CA THR A 317 -8.10 -6.06 16.01
C THR A 317 -8.16 -6.00 14.49
N ASN A 318 -7.53 -4.97 13.91
CA ASN A 318 -7.32 -4.90 12.46
C ASN A 318 -6.60 -6.16 11.95
N HIS A 319 -6.89 -6.55 10.71
CA HIS A 319 -6.28 -7.72 10.08
C HIS A 319 -4.79 -7.49 9.85
N ALA A 320 -4.00 -8.57 9.77
CA ALA A 320 -2.55 -8.47 9.55
C ALA A 320 -2.19 -7.56 8.36
N LYS A 321 -2.93 -7.66 7.25
CA LYS A 321 -2.75 -6.79 6.07
C LYS A 321 -2.88 -5.29 6.35
N ASP A 322 -3.59 -4.88 7.40
CA ASP A 322 -3.73 -3.48 7.81
C ASP A 322 -2.54 -2.95 8.62
N TRP A 323 -1.69 -3.86 9.11
CA TRP A 323 -0.48 -3.57 9.86
C TRP A 323 0.78 -3.61 9.00
N ALA A 324 0.68 -4.03 7.75
CA ALA A 324 1.78 -4.04 6.80
C ALA A 324 1.71 -2.81 5.89
N ALA A 325 2.86 -2.15 5.69
CA ALA A 325 2.98 -1.18 4.60
C ALA A 325 2.89 -1.88 3.22
N ALA A 326 3.34 -3.13 3.15
CA ALA A 326 3.33 -3.96 1.95
C ALA A 326 3.27 -5.44 2.34
N THR A 327 2.27 -6.18 1.87
CA THR A 327 2.09 -7.60 2.18
C THR A 327 2.39 -8.44 0.95
N SER A 328 3.33 -9.40 1.01
CA SER A 328 3.44 -10.34 -0.11
C SER A 328 2.33 -11.40 -0.08
N ARG A 329 1.86 -11.79 -1.25
CA ARG A 329 0.83 -12.82 -1.41
C ARG A 329 1.41 -14.23 -1.59
N ASP A 330 2.72 -14.36 -1.77
CA ASP A 330 3.44 -15.64 -1.84
C ASP A 330 4.00 -16.06 -0.47
N SER A 331 4.23 -17.35 -0.24
CA SER A 331 4.73 -17.89 1.03
C SER A 331 6.20 -17.56 1.30
N LEU A 332 6.56 -17.38 2.57
CA LEU A 332 7.95 -17.17 2.98
C LEU A 332 8.87 -18.35 2.57
N GLY A 333 8.33 -19.57 2.49
CA GLY A 333 9.05 -20.73 1.98
C GLY A 333 9.38 -20.63 0.49
N ALA A 334 8.45 -20.13 -0.33
CA ALA A 334 8.70 -19.88 -1.75
C ALA A 334 9.72 -18.76 -1.97
N VAL A 335 9.63 -17.67 -1.18
CA VAL A 335 10.65 -16.60 -1.19
C VAL A 335 12.03 -17.19 -0.85
N ARG A 336 12.14 -18.01 0.20
CA ARG A 336 13.39 -18.71 0.54
C ARG A 336 13.88 -19.58 -0.61
N ALA A 337 12.99 -20.37 -1.22
CA ALA A 337 13.34 -21.29 -2.30
C ALA A 337 13.87 -20.59 -3.56
N SER A 338 13.46 -19.33 -3.78
CA SER A 338 13.95 -18.50 -4.90
C SER A 338 15.39 -18.00 -4.73
N LEU A 339 15.95 -18.07 -3.52
CA LEU A 339 17.29 -17.58 -3.22
C LEU A 339 18.38 -18.57 -3.67
N GLY A 340 19.57 -18.05 -3.97
CA GLY A 340 20.73 -18.87 -4.29
C GLY A 340 21.20 -19.74 -3.12
N VAL A 341 22.17 -20.61 -3.40
CA VAL A 341 22.67 -21.61 -2.44
C VAL A 341 23.25 -20.95 -1.19
N ALA A 342 24.13 -19.96 -1.36
CA ALA A 342 24.80 -19.30 -0.24
C ALA A 342 23.84 -18.53 0.68
N PRO A 343 22.91 -17.68 0.17
CA PRO A 343 21.87 -17.08 1.01
C PRO A 343 21.01 -18.09 1.79
N ARG A 344 20.61 -19.20 1.15
CA ARG A 344 19.80 -20.24 1.82
C ARG A 344 20.56 -20.95 2.95
N ALA A 345 21.86 -21.18 2.76
CA ALA A 345 22.73 -21.73 3.79
C ALA A 345 22.93 -20.74 4.95
N PHE A 346 23.18 -19.47 4.63
CA PHE A 346 23.25 -18.39 5.61
C PHE A 346 21.98 -18.28 6.47
N LEU A 347 20.80 -18.29 5.84
CA LEU A 347 19.53 -18.22 6.57
C LEU A 347 19.35 -19.39 7.53
N ALA A 348 19.77 -20.60 7.14
CA ALA A 348 19.68 -21.79 7.97
C ALA A 348 20.68 -21.74 9.15
N ASP A 349 21.92 -21.32 8.90
CA ASP A 349 22.96 -21.20 9.92
C ASP A 349 22.65 -20.10 10.94
N GLN A 350 22.15 -18.95 10.47
CA GLN A 350 21.84 -17.80 11.31
C GLN A 350 20.38 -17.77 11.80
N ALA A 351 19.61 -18.85 11.61
CA ALA A 351 18.18 -18.87 11.88
C ALA A 351 17.83 -18.38 13.29
N ASP A 352 18.49 -18.93 14.32
CA ASP A 352 18.20 -18.59 15.71
C ASP A 352 18.56 -17.12 16.03
N VAL A 353 19.65 -16.61 15.46
CA VAL A 353 20.08 -15.21 15.63
C VAL A 353 19.09 -14.26 14.95
N LEU A 354 18.72 -14.54 13.70
CA LEU A 354 17.77 -13.73 12.93
C LEU A 354 16.37 -13.75 13.57
N ALA A 355 15.96 -14.89 14.13
CA ALA A 355 14.73 -15.00 14.90
C ALA A 355 14.75 -14.12 16.15
N GLN A 356 15.82 -14.18 16.95
CA GLN A 356 15.98 -13.34 18.14
C GLN A 356 16.00 -11.85 17.81
N GLU A 357 16.69 -11.45 16.75
CA GLU A 357 16.72 -10.05 16.29
C GLU A 357 15.33 -9.57 15.85
N THR A 358 14.57 -10.42 15.16
CA THR A 358 13.18 -10.14 14.78
C THR A 358 12.30 -10.01 16.02
N ALA A 359 12.40 -10.93 16.97
CA ALA A 359 11.67 -10.89 18.23
C ALA A 359 11.94 -9.60 19.01
N ALA A 360 13.21 -9.21 19.14
CA ALA A 360 13.61 -7.99 19.83
C ALA A 360 13.03 -6.72 19.18
N ALA A 361 12.92 -6.71 17.85
CA ALA A 361 12.34 -5.59 17.11
C ALA A 361 10.81 -5.45 17.29
N LEU A 362 10.09 -6.55 17.59
CA LEU A 362 8.66 -6.50 17.86
C LEU A 362 8.31 -5.87 19.22
N GLY A 363 9.28 -5.72 20.12
CA GLY A 363 9.21 -4.82 21.28
C GLY A 363 8.29 -5.27 22.43
N LEU A 364 8.02 -6.56 22.60
CA LEU A 364 7.27 -7.09 23.76
C LEU A 364 8.18 -7.65 24.87
N SER A 365 7.65 -7.65 26.10
CA SER A 365 8.29 -8.24 27.29
C SER A 365 8.19 -9.77 27.35
N ALA A 366 7.17 -10.35 26.71
CA ALA A 366 7.03 -11.80 26.52
C ALA A 366 7.55 -12.19 25.14
N ASP A 367 8.00 -13.44 24.97
CA ASP A 367 8.49 -13.94 23.69
C ASP A 367 7.43 -13.78 22.59
N PRO A 368 7.64 -12.88 21.60
CA PRO A 368 6.68 -12.62 20.55
C PRO A 368 6.60 -13.76 19.53
N LEU A 369 7.66 -14.58 19.39
CA LEU A 369 7.68 -15.68 18.43
C LEU A 369 6.87 -16.88 18.91
N ALA A 370 6.81 -17.10 20.23
CA ALA A 370 5.96 -18.13 20.83
C ALA A 370 4.46 -17.80 20.82
N GLN A 371 4.07 -16.60 20.38
CA GLN A 371 2.66 -16.19 20.35
C GLN A 371 1.94 -16.89 19.19
N PRO A 372 0.71 -17.39 19.40
CA PRO A 372 -0.11 -17.92 18.32
C PRO A 372 -0.53 -16.79 17.36
N LEU A 373 -0.60 -17.12 16.08
CA LEU A 373 -1.26 -16.34 15.05
C LEU A 373 -2.78 -16.39 15.24
N ARG A 374 -3.48 -15.57 14.46
CA ARG A 374 -4.94 -15.50 14.52
C ARG A 374 -5.55 -16.85 14.14
N ASP A 375 -6.51 -17.31 14.92
CA ASP A 375 -7.30 -18.48 14.57
C ASP A 375 -8.27 -18.14 13.41
N ILE A 376 -8.08 -18.85 12.30
CA ILE A 376 -8.90 -18.74 11.08
C ILE A 376 -9.76 -20.00 10.85
N GLY A 377 -9.88 -20.89 11.85
CA GLY A 377 -10.72 -22.08 11.79
C GLY A 377 -10.11 -23.27 11.04
N LEU A 378 -8.80 -23.25 10.75
CA LEU A 378 -8.08 -24.33 10.07
C LEU A 378 -7.41 -25.33 11.04
N GLY A 379 -7.70 -25.25 12.34
CA GLY A 379 -7.12 -26.10 13.38
C GLY A 379 -6.28 -25.30 14.37
N GLN A 380 -5.23 -25.92 14.93
CA GLN A 380 -4.36 -25.23 15.88
C GLN A 380 -3.62 -24.06 15.19
N PRO A 381 -3.76 -22.81 15.67
CA PRO A 381 -3.09 -21.68 15.05
C PRO A 381 -1.56 -21.84 15.09
N PRO A 382 -0.85 -21.58 13.98
CA PRO A 382 0.60 -21.57 13.99
C PRO A 382 1.12 -20.44 14.88
N THR A 383 2.35 -20.55 15.37
CA THR A 383 3.02 -19.44 16.06
C THR A 383 3.66 -18.47 15.08
N VAL A 384 3.94 -17.26 15.55
CA VAL A 384 4.70 -16.25 14.79
C VAL A 384 6.09 -16.78 14.41
N GLY A 385 6.72 -17.54 15.32
CA GLY A 385 8.00 -18.21 15.08
C GLY A 385 7.92 -19.29 14.00
N GLU A 386 6.89 -20.15 14.03
CA GLU A 386 6.66 -21.16 12.98
C GLU A 386 6.48 -20.50 11.61
N TYR A 387 5.81 -19.35 11.54
CA TYR A 387 5.69 -18.59 10.30
C TYR A 387 7.04 -18.04 9.82
N LEU A 388 7.82 -17.41 10.72
CA LEU A 388 9.17 -16.92 10.39
C LEU A 388 10.11 -18.04 9.95
N ASP A 389 10.01 -19.23 10.55
CA ASP A 389 10.82 -20.40 10.20
C ASP A 389 10.65 -20.83 8.73
N ASN A 390 9.51 -20.52 8.10
CA ASN A 390 9.31 -20.79 6.67
C ASN A 390 10.28 -19.97 5.80
N LEU A 391 10.75 -18.80 6.26
CA LEU A 391 11.83 -18.05 5.60
C LEU A 391 13.22 -18.57 5.97
N LEU A 392 13.44 -18.89 7.25
CA LEU A 392 14.77 -19.13 7.79
C LEU A 392 15.26 -20.56 7.55
N ARG A 393 14.37 -21.55 7.61
CA ARG A 393 14.74 -22.97 7.63
C ARG A 393 14.38 -23.67 6.32
N GLU A 394 15.21 -24.63 5.92
CA GLU A 394 14.93 -25.46 4.75
C GLU A 394 13.76 -26.41 4.99
N GLN A 395 13.66 -26.96 6.20
CA GLN A 395 12.61 -27.86 6.63
C GLN A 395 12.01 -27.30 7.92
N PRO A 396 11.10 -26.31 7.83
CA PRO A 396 10.41 -25.80 9.02
C PRO A 396 9.56 -26.92 9.64
N ALA A 397 9.42 -26.91 10.97
CA ALA A 397 8.62 -27.92 11.67
C ALA A 397 7.15 -27.91 11.23
N ARG A 398 6.66 -26.75 10.78
CA ARG A 398 5.33 -26.55 10.20
C ARG A 398 5.44 -25.64 8.97
N VAL A 399 4.87 -26.09 7.86
CA VAL A 399 4.64 -25.22 6.70
C VAL A 399 3.44 -24.33 7.01
N VAL A 400 3.62 -23.01 6.93
CA VAL A 400 2.58 -22.02 7.23
C VAL A 400 2.27 -21.22 5.96
N ARG A 401 1.03 -21.31 5.49
CA ARG A 401 0.59 -20.59 4.27
C ARG A 401 0.33 -19.11 4.57
N GLN A 402 0.37 -18.28 3.53
CA GLN A 402 0.03 -16.85 3.66
C GLN A 402 -1.38 -16.62 4.18
N TYR A 403 -2.35 -17.44 3.77
CA TYR A 403 -3.71 -17.34 4.29
C TYR A 403 -3.77 -17.59 5.81
N GLU A 404 -3.02 -18.57 6.32
CA GLU A 404 -2.91 -18.85 7.76
C GLU A 404 -2.25 -17.70 8.53
N ALA A 405 -1.26 -17.04 7.95
CA ALA A 405 -0.50 -15.98 8.63
C ALA A 405 -1.14 -14.59 8.52
N LEU A 406 -1.68 -14.25 7.35
CA LEU A 406 -2.06 -12.90 6.97
C LEU A 406 -3.53 -12.73 6.54
N GLU A 407 -4.31 -13.83 6.49
CA GLU A 407 -5.70 -13.86 6.00
C GLU A 407 -5.88 -13.39 4.55
N VAL A 408 -4.80 -13.44 3.76
CA VAL A 408 -4.83 -13.10 2.33
C VAL A 408 -5.39 -14.31 1.57
N ARG A 409 -6.59 -14.16 1.00
CA ARG A 409 -7.36 -15.22 0.32
C ARG A 409 -6.99 -15.38 -1.16
N SER A 410 -6.45 -14.33 -1.77
CA SER A 410 -6.36 -14.23 -3.21
C SER A 410 -5.13 -14.98 -3.75
N ASP A 411 -5.37 -16.16 -4.31
CA ASP A 411 -4.40 -16.86 -5.14
C ASP A 411 -4.48 -16.30 -6.57
N PHE A 412 -3.36 -15.85 -7.12
CA PHE A 412 -3.30 -15.44 -8.52
C PHE A 412 -2.27 -16.34 -9.21
N GLU A 413 -2.62 -17.62 -9.35
CA GLU A 413 -1.76 -18.64 -9.94
C GLU A 413 -1.16 -18.21 -11.29
N GLU A 414 -1.90 -17.45 -12.10
CA GLU A 414 -1.44 -16.91 -13.40
C GLU A 414 -0.29 -15.91 -13.27
N LEU A 415 -0.25 -15.14 -12.17
CA LEU A 415 0.87 -14.23 -11.85
C LEU A 415 2.07 -14.97 -11.31
N ASP A 416 1.79 -15.97 -10.49
CA ASP A 416 2.78 -16.65 -9.65
C ASP A 416 3.49 -17.77 -10.45
N SER A 417 2.84 -18.37 -11.45
CA SER A 417 3.42 -19.43 -12.28
C SER A 417 4.12 -18.93 -13.56
N ASN A 418 3.61 -17.84 -14.17
CA ASN A 418 3.94 -17.32 -15.50
C ASN A 418 4.85 -18.19 -16.41
N PRO A 419 4.45 -19.42 -16.77
CA PRO A 419 5.27 -20.30 -17.59
C PRO A 419 4.91 -20.11 -19.07
N ASP A 420 5.87 -20.28 -19.96
CA ASP A 420 5.62 -20.46 -21.38
C ASP A 420 4.89 -21.79 -21.65
N ALA A 421 4.49 -22.01 -22.91
CA ALA A 421 3.81 -23.24 -23.31
C ALA A 421 4.63 -24.51 -23.06
N ALA A 422 5.94 -24.39 -22.80
CA ALA A 422 6.85 -25.48 -22.47
C ALA A 422 7.15 -25.59 -20.95
N GLY A 423 6.55 -24.73 -20.12
CA GLY A 423 6.72 -24.75 -18.66
C GLY A 423 7.89 -23.90 -18.14
N TYR A 424 8.59 -23.14 -18.98
CA TYR A 424 9.68 -22.26 -18.54
C TYR A 424 9.15 -20.92 -18.06
N PRO A 425 9.70 -20.34 -16.97
CA PRO A 425 9.25 -19.04 -16.49
C PRO A 425 9.54 -17.96 -17.54
N ARG A 426 8.49 -17.24 -17.97
CA ARG A 426 8.61 -16.10 -18.91
C ARG A 426 9.21 -14.87 -18.22
N ILE A 427 8.95 -14.71 -16.92
CA ILE A 427 9.53 -13.65 -16.08
C ILE A 427 10.74 -14.21 -15.33
N VAL A 428 11.90 -13.59 -15.59
CA VAL A 428 13.17 -13.92 -14.94
C VAL A 428 13.87 -12.60 -14.60
N PRO A 429 14.25 -12.35 -13.33
CA PRO A 429 14.18 -13.25 -12.17
C PRO A 429 12.79 -13.40 -11.55
N ALA A 430 12.64 -14.38 -10.64
CA ALA A 430 11.42 -14.61 -9.88
C ALA A 430 10.96 -13.34 -9.16
N ALA A 431 9.64 -13.10 -9.20
CA ALA A 431 9.01 -11.93 -8.62
C ALA A 431 8.05 -12.35 -7.50
N VAL A 432 8.00 -11.53 -6.45
CA VAL A 432 6.99 -11.62 -5.40
C VAL A 432 5.86 -10.67 -5.70
N ARG A 433 4.63 -11.14 -5.52
CA ARG A 433 3.42 -10.34 -5.60
C ARG A 433 3.20 -9.60 -4.28
N VAL A 434 3.00 -8.29 -4.34
CA VAL A 434 2.93 -7.41 -3.18
C VAL A 434 1.67 -6.55 -3.23
N GLU A 435 0.87 -6.59 -2.17
CA GLU A 435 -0.29 -5.75 -1.94
C GLU A 435 0.05 -4.55 -1.04
N VAL A 436 -0.40 -3.35 -1.41
CA VAL A 436 -0.05 -2.08 -0.73
C VAL A 436 -1.28 -1.24 -0.39
N ARG A 437 -2.17 -1.76 0.47
CA ARG A 437 -3.44 -1.13 0.91
C ARG A 437 -3.33 0.31 1.41
N SER A 438 -2.22 0.65 2.03
CA SER A 438 -1.97 1.95 2.65
C SER A 438 -1.41 3.01 1.67
N TYR A 439 -1.05 2.60 0.46
CA TYR A 439 -0.52 3.46 -0.59
C TYR A 439 -1.56 4.45 -1.14
N ALA A 440 -2.82 4.01 -1.23
CA ALA A 440 -3.93 4.83 -1.70
C ALA A 440 -4.47 5.77 -0.59
N PRO A 441 -5.05 6.95 -0.95
CA PRO A 441 -5.77 7.79 -0.01
C PRO A 441 -7.03 7.07 0.51
N ALA A 442 -7.56 7.52 1.64
CA ALA A 442 -8.79 6.96 2.23
C ALA A 442 -10.07 7.33 1.46
N ASP A 443 -9.94 8.13 0.40
CA ASP A 443 -11.01 8.54 -0.51
C ASP A 443 -10.38 8.72 -1.89
N SER A 444 -10.27 7.63 -2.65
CA SER A 444 -9.66 7.63 -3.97
C SER A 444 -10.66 8.03 -5.05
N ARG A 445 -10.18 8.65 -6.13
CA ARG A 445 -10.92 8.79 -7.40
C ARG A 445 -10.40 7.80 -8.42
N ASP A 446 -11.11 7.67 -9.53
CA ASP A 446 -10.66 6.89 -10.68
C ASP A 446 -9.26 7.30 -11.16
N ASP A 447 -9.01 8.60 -11.30
CA ASP A 447 -7.67 9.11 -11.67
C ASP A 447 -6.59 8.76 -10.64
N ASP A 448 -6.94 8.75 -9.34
CA ASP A 448 -6.00 8.39 -8.27
C ASP A 448 -5.61 6.91 -8.37
N VAL A 449 -6.59 6.02 -8.61
CA VAL A 449 -6.37 4.58 -8.76
C VAL A 449 -5.39 4.32 -9.89
N ILE A 450 -5.66 4.87 -11.08
CA ILE A 450 -4.81 4.64 -12.27
C ILE A 450 -3.41 5.22 -12.06
N THR A 451 -3.32 6.48 -11.61
CA THR A 451 -2.03 7.15 -11.39
C THR A 451 -1.14 6.38 -10.40
N GLN A 452 -1.75 5.83 -9.35
CA GLN A 452 -1.03 5.05 -8.34
C GLN A 452 -0.58 3.69 -8.87
N SER A 453 -1.45 3.00 -9.61
CA SER A 453 -1.11 1.74 -10.28
C SER A 453 0.05 1.95 -11.26
N ASP A 454 0.04 3.03 -12.06
CA ASP A 454 1.13 3.40 -12.96
C ASP A 454 2.44 3.67 -12.22
N ALA A 455 2.39 4.43 -11.12
CA ALA A 455 3.57 4.72 -10.32
C ALA A 455 4.20 3.44 -9.73
N LEU A 456 3.39 2.49 -9.26
CA LEU A 456 3.88 1.21 -8.74
C LEU A 456 4.43 0.32 -9.85
N ALA A 457 3.78 0.31 -11.02
CA ALA A 457 4.25 -0.42 -12.20
C ALA A 457 5.63 0.07 -12.66
N GLU A 458 5.87 1.38 -12.64
CA GLU A 458 7.17 1.94 -13.01
C GLU A 458 8.27 1.55 -12.01
N VAL A 459 7.97 1.55 -10.71
CA VAL A 459 8.91 1.05 -9.68
C VAL A 459 9.21 -0.44 -9.91
N SER A 460 8.17 -1.23 -10.18
CA SER A 460 8.31 -2.65 -10.47
C SER A 460 9.18 -2.90 -11.71
N ARG A 461 8.87 -2.26 -12.83
CA ARG A 461 9.62 -2.38 -14.07
C ARG A 461 11.08 -1.97 -13.89
N LYS A 462 11.34 -0.85 -13.21
CA LYS A 462 12.70 -0.38 -12.93
C LYS A 462 13.49 -1.40 -12.11
N THR A 463 12.92 -1.86 -11.00
CA THR A 463 13.59 -2.83 -10.12
C THR A 463 13.80 -4.18 -10.79
N TYR A 464 12.86 -4.59 -11.64
CA TYR A 464 12.99 -5.79 -12.47
C TYR A 464 14.15 -5.68 -13.46
N ASN A 465 14.25 -4.58 -14.21
CA ASN A 465 15.35 -4.37 -15.15
C ASN A 465 16.72 -4.26 -14.46
N GLU A 466 16.78 -3.69 -13.25
CA GLU A 466 17.99 -3.71 -12.42
C GLU A 466 18.36 -5.14 -12.00
N ALA A 467 17.39 -5.95 -11.56
CA ALA A 467 17.63 -7.34 -11.16
C ALA A 467 18.00 -8.26 -12.35
N ARG A 468 17.51 -7.94 -13.55
CA ARG A 468 17.91 -8.58 -14.81
C ARG A 468 19.34 -8.24 -15.20
N ALA A 469 19.75 -6.99 -15.06
CA ALA A 469 21.11 -6.55 -15.35
C ALA A 469 22.15 -7.32 -14.49
N LEU A 470 21.85 -7.54 -13.20
CA LEU A 470 22.70 -8.35 -12.30
C LEU A 470 22.83 -9.83 -12.73
N ARG A 471 21.97 -10.29 -13.62
CA ARG A 471 21.96 -11.66 -14.16
C ARG A 471 22.44 -11.73 -15.62
N GLY A 472 22.96 -10.62 -16.16
CA GLY A 472 23.37 -10.52 -17.57
C GLY A 472 22.21 -10.62 -18.56
N LEU A 473 20.97 -10.41 -18.11
CA LEU A 473 19.78 -10.46 -18.95
C LEU A 473 19.49 -9.08 -19.56
N PRO A 474 19.03 -9.01 -20.83
CA PRO A 474 18.69 -7.73 -21.45
C PRO A 474 17.48 -7.09 -20.75
N PRO A 475 17.40 -5.76 -20.64
CA PRO A 475 16.23 -5.09 -20.09
C PRO A 475 15.00 -5.35 -20.97
N VAL A 476 13.81 -5.31 -20.37
CA VAL A 476 12.54 -5.43 -21.09
C VAL A 476 11.74 -4.14 -21.00
N GLY A 477 11.02 -3.84 -22.08
CA GLY A 477 10.00 -2.81 -22.13
C GLY A 477 10.43 -1.34 -22.02
N GLY A 478 9.58 -0.45 -22.54
CA GLY A 478 9.65 1.00 -22.33
C GLY A 478 9.01 1.44 -21.02
N PRO A 479 9.10 2.71 -20.61
CA PRO A 479 8.26 3.26 -19.53
C PRO A 479 6.78 3.01 -19.85
N ALA A 480 5.94 2.80 -18.84
CA ALA A 480 4.48 2.79 -19.04
C ALA A 480 4.06 4.07 -19.80
N LEU A 481 3.07 3.99 -20.70
CA LEU A 481 2.74 4.99 -21.75
C LEU A 481 2.51 6.43 -21.29
N HIS A 482 2.52 6.67 -19.99
CA HIS A 482 2.48 7.99 -19.42
C HIS A 482 3.76 8.12 -18.59
N SER A 483 4.61 9.10 -18.91
CA SER A 483 5.53 9.64 -17.91
C SER A 483 4.69 9.86 -16.67
N ALA A 484 4.85 9.01 -15.65
CA ALA A 484 3.99 9.07 -14.49
C ALA A 484 4.02 10.53 -14.03
N PRO A 485 2.88 11.25 -14.00
CA PRO A 485 2.87 12.47 -13.23
C PRO A 485 3.39 12.08 -11.84
N PRO A 486 4.18 12.95 -11.18
CA PRO A 486 4.70 12.63 -9.85
C PRO A 486 3.54 12.04 -9.03
N ALA A 487 3.79 10.91 -8.35
CA ALA A 487 2.82 10.27 -7.45
C ALA A 487 2.04 11.37 -6.73
N PRO A 488 0.69 11.28 -6.66
CA PRO A 488 -0.17 12.41 -6.35
C PRO A 488 0.49 13.24 -5.28
N VAL A 489 0.74 14.52 -5.59
CA VAL A 489 1.13 15.47 -4.57
C VAL A 489 -0.07 15.51 -3.64
N LEU A 490 -0.06 14.66 -2.60
CA LEU A 490 -0.82 14.90 -1.39
C LEU A 490 -0.50 16.34 -1.06
N ASP A 491 -1.50 17.23 -1.13
CA ASP A 491 -1.30 18.67 -0.97
C ASP A 491 -0.26 18.94 0.13
N ARG A 492 0.97 19.20 -0.29
CA ARG A 492 1.90 19.98 0.50
C ARG A 492 1.62 21.40 0.02
N PRO A 493 1.21 22.32 0.90
CA PRO A 493 0.92 23.69 0.50
C PRO A 493 2.11 24.23 -0.31
N ARG A 494 1.88 24.57 -1.57
CA ARG A 494 2.93 25.04 -2.46
C ARG A 494 3.39 26.41 -1.97
N ALA A 495 4.71 26.57 -1.80
CA ALA A 495 5.33 27.87 -1.59
C ALA A 495 5.00 28.79 -2.78
N ALA A 496 4.20 29.82 -2.56
CA ALA A 496 3.95 30.84 -3.56
C ALA A 496 5.14 31.80 -3.58
N THR A 497 5.97 31.65 -4.60
CA THR A 497 6.96 32.65 -4.99
C THR A 497 6.29 33.91 -5.53
N VAL A 498 6.74 35.03 -4.96
CA VAL A 498 7.00 36.35 -5.56
C VAL A 498 5.79 37.13 -6.09
N GLU A 499 5.54 38.29 -5.48
CA GLU A 499 5.76 39.59 -6.15
C GLU A 499 5.51 40.73 -5.14
N ALA A 500 6.45 41.67 -5.08
CA ALA A 500 6.36 42.84 -4.22
C ALA A 500 5.44 43.90 -4.83
N PRO A 501 4.41 44.41 -4.11
CA PRO A 501 3.74 45.64 -4.51
C PRO A 501 4.13 46.81 -3.60
N ARG A 502 4.30 47.94 -4.28
CA ARG A 502 4.84 49.24 -3.89
C ARG A 502 4.06 49.95 -2.78
N PRO A 503 4.71 50.91 -2.08
CA PRO A 503 4.11 51.59 -0.95
C PRO A 503 3.03 52.61 -1.35
N GLY A 504 1.86 52.45 -0.74
CA GLY A 504 0.98 53.47 -0.14
C GLY A 504 0.60 54.73 -0.91
N SER A 505 -0.71 54.92 -1.12
CA SER A 505 -1.35 56.23 -1.13
C SER A 505 -2.40 56.30 -0.01
N VAL A 506 -2.19 57.26 0.89
CA VAL A 506 -3.01 57.59 2.07
C VAL A 506 -4.18 58.49 1.64
N PRO A 507 -5.40 58.34 2.19
CA PRO A 507 -6.38 59.42 2.17
C PRO A 507 -6.36 60.18 3.49
N SER A 508 -6.13 61.49 3.37
CA SER A 508 -6.20 62.50 4.41
C SER A 508 -7.59 62.61 5.05
N ALA A 509 -7.59 62.90 6.35
CA ALA A 509 -8.76 63.40 7.08
C ALA A 509 -9.05 64.87 6.71
N GLU A 510 -10.33 65.23 6.67
CA GLU A 510 -10.96 66.46 7.23
C GLU A 510 -12.36 66.70 6.63
N PRO A 511 -13.23 67.52 7.26
CA PRO A 511 -12.99 68.48 8.36
C PRO A 511 -13.61 68.10 9.71
#